data_AF-A0A520PK27-F1
#
_entry.id   AF-A0A520PK27-F1
#
_cell.length_a   1.000
_cell.length_b   1.000
_cell.length_c   1.000
_cell.angle_alpha   90.00
_cell.angle_beta   90.00
_cell.angle_gamma   90.00
#
_symmetry.space_group_name_H-M   'P 1'
#
loop_
_entity.id
_entity.type
_entity.pdbx_description
1 polymer ?
#
loop_
_entity_poly.entity_id
_entity_poly.type
_entity_poly.pdbx_seq_one_letter_code
_entity_poly.pdbx_strand_id
1 'polypeptide(L)'
;MTPKEVVQKGYDSFAAGDMGTIKSLMHEKAVIKVNGMHKFSGTYHGPDSFINDFLAHIPSHFENFKVEPKLMVAEGDYVFALVHGTAEGMQGDFGHLYKIQNGKTVEFHILDDSQKLASVMKAM
;
A
#
# COMPACT_ATOMS: atom_id res chain seq x y z
N MET A 1 -6.33 7.76 17.31
CA MET A 1 -5.75 6.52 16.76
C MET A 1 -4.26 6.58 16.94
N THR A 2 -3.64 5.53 17.46
CA THR A 2 -2.19 5.34 17.44
C THR A 2 -1.71 5.19 15.99
N PRO A 3 -0.41 5.37 15.68
CA PRO A 3 0.12 5.09 14.35
C PRO A 3 -0.25 3.70 13.82
N LYS A 4 -0.19 2.67 14.67
CA LYS A 4 -0.60 1.30 14.29
C LYS A 4 -2.08 1.21 13.94
N GLU A 5 -2.96 1.86 14.71
CA GLU A 5 -4.40 1.85 14.41
C GLU A 5 -4.73 2.56 13.09
N VAL A 6 -4.01 3.63 12.75
CA VAL A 6 -4.15 4.30 11.44
C VAL A 6 -3.77 3.34 10.31
N VAL A 7 -2.63 2.67 10.43
CA VAL A 7 -2.15 1.72 9.41
C VAL A 7 -3.06 0.50 9.31
N GLN A 8 -3.50 -0.07 10.42
CA GLN A 8 -4.44 -1.20 10.43
C GLN A 8 -5.74 -0.83 9.75
N LYS A 9 -6.31 0.33 10.07
CA LYS A 9 -7.53 0.82 9.41
C LYS A 9 -7.34 0.99 7.90
N GLY A 10 -6.14 1.41 7.46
CA GLY A 10 -5.79 1.46 6.04
C GLY A 10 -5.89 0.10 5.34
N TYR A 11 -5.38 -0.96 5.96
CA TYR A 11 -5.50 -2.33 5.44
C TYR A 11 -6.95 -2.81 5.42
N ASP A 12 -7.70 -2.59 6.51
CA ASP A 12 -9.10 -2.98 6.60
C ASP A 12 -9.93 -2.28 5.51
N SER A 13 -9.68 -0.99 5.27
CA SER A 13 -10.33 -0.23 4.20
C SER A 13 -9.92 -0.70 2.81
N PHE A 14 -8.66 -1.06 2.58
CA PHE A 14 -8.23 -1.65 1.30
C PHE A 14 -8.93 -2.98 1.02
N ALA A 15 -8.97 -3.87 2.02
CA ALA A 15 -9.67 -5.16 1.90
C ALA A 15 -11.18 -5.00 1.66
N ALA A 16 -11.80 -3.95 2.19
CA ALA A 16 -13.21 -3.61 1.99
C ALA A 16 -13.50 -2.79 0.71
N GLY A 17 -12.47 -2.36 -0.02
CA GLY A 17 -12.64 -1.46 -1.18
C GLY A 17 -13.03 -0.02 -0.83
N ASP A 18 -12.85 0.41 0.42
CA ASP A 18 -13.23 1.74 0.91
C ASP A 18 -12.13 2.78 0.66
N MET A 19 -12.06 3.28 -0.58
CA MET A 19 -11.11 4.32 -0.97
C MET A 19 -11.36 5.66 -0.27
N GLY A 20 -12.60 5.92 0.16
CA GLY A 20 -12.96 7.14 0.88
C GLY A 20 -12.29 7.21 2.25
N THR A 21 -12.30 6.10 2.98
CA THR A 21 -11.58 6.00 4.24
C THR A 21 -10.08 6.05 4.02
N ILE A 22 -9.52 5.34 3.03
CA ILE A 22 -8.07 5.42 2.71
C ILE A 22 -7.66 6.87 2.45
N LYS A 23 -8.40 7.59 1.60
CA LYS A 23 -8.16 9.03 1.33
C LYS A 23 -8.16 9.84 2.62
N SER A 24 -9.12 9.58 3.51
CA SER A 24 -9.24 10.29 4.79
C SER A 24 -8.08 10.03 5.75
N LEU A 25 -7.35 8.93 5.62
CA LEU A 25 -6.21 8.58 6.49
C LEU A 25 -4.89 9.20 6.02
N MET A 26 -4.85 9.79 4.84
CA MET A 26 -3.62 10.36 4.28
C MET A 26 -3.59 11.89 4.42
N HIS A 27 -2.38 12.42 4.58
CA HIS A 27 -2.15 13.85 4.46
C HIS A 27 -2.24 14.29 3.00
N GLU A 28 -2.73 15.49 2.71
CA GLU A 28 -2.89 16.01 1.34
C GLU A 28 -1.59 15.98 0.52
N LYS A 29 -0.46 16.18 1.19
CA LYS A 29 0.90 16.16 0.62
C LYS A 29 1.66 14.86 0.88
N ALA A 30 0.95 13.76 1.20
CA ALA A 30 1.60 12.49 1.44
C ALA A 30 2.44 12.05 0.23
N VAL A 31 3.58 11.41 0.48
CA VAL A 31 4.44 10.88 -0.58
C VAL A 31 4.46 9.37 -0.49
N ILE A 32 4.02 8.70 -1.56
CA ILE A 32 3.98 7.24 -1.66
C ILE A 32 5.06 6.81 -2.64
N LYS A 33 5.88 5.81 -2.28
CA LYS A 33 6.96 5.29 -3.11
C LYS A 33 6.80 3.79 -3.27
N VAL A 34 6.84 3.33 -4.52
CA VAL A 34 6.74 1.91 -4.88
C VAL A 34 8.05 1.49 -5.51
N ASN A 35 8.69 0.48 -4.95
CA ASN A 35 9.97 -0.04 -5.44
C ASN A 35 9.82 -0.83 -6.76
N GLY A 36 10.95 -1.27 -7.30
CA GLY A 36 11.00 -2.18 -8.45
C GLY A 36 11.14 -1.49 -9.81
N MET A 37 10.90 -2.29 -10.86
CA MET A 37 10.93 -1.88 -12.25
C MET A 37 9.72 -2.46 -13.00
N HIS A 38 8.52 -2.11 -12.56
CA HIS A 38 7.26 -2.50 -13.20
C HIS A 38 6.32 -1.30 -13.34
N LYS A 39 5.14 -1.49 -13.96
CA LYS A 39 4.22 -0.38 -14.30
C LYS A 39 3.79 0.49 -13.12
N PHE A 40 3.72 -0.08 -11.92
CA PHE A 40 3.38 0.64 -10.69
C PHE A 40 4.57 1.23 -9.93
N SER A 41 5.81 0.99 -10.37
CA SER A 41 6.99 1.53 -9.69
C SER A 41 7.06 3.04 -9.91
N GLY A 42 7.38 3.79 -8.86
CA GLY A 42 7.43 5.25 -8.94
C GLY A 42 7.09 5.96 -7.65
N THR A 43 6.80 7.25 -7.76
CA THR A 43 6.38 8.10 -6.65
C THR A 43 5.03 8.74 -6.96
N TYR A 44 4.09 8.61 -6.03
CA TYR A 44 2.75 9.19 -6.10
C TYR A 44 2.62 10.29 -5.06
N HIS A 45 2.03 11.42 -5.44
CA HIS A 45 1.94 12.62 -4.62
C HIS A 45 0.50 12.89 -4.23
N GLY A 46 0.22 12.79 -2.94
CA GLY A 46 -1.10 12.98 -2.36
C GLY A 46 -2.04 11.78 -2.56
N PRO A 47 -3.16 11.75 -1.84
CA PRO A 47 -4.09 10.63 -1.87
C PRO A 47 -4.79 10.47 -3.21
N ASP A 48 -5.02 11.55 -3.95
CA ASP A 48 -5.71 11.47 -5.24
C ASP A 48 -4.87 10.76 -6.29
N SER A 49 -3.57 11.07 -6.38
CA SER A 49 -2.67 10.34 -7.27
C SER A 49 -2.52 8.89 -6.84
N PHE A 50 -2.37 8.63 -5.54
CA PHE A 50 -2.27 7.24 -5.04
C PHE A 50 -3.53 6.41 -5.33
N ILE A 51 -4.72 6.98 -5.18
CA ILE A 51 -5.96 6.25 -5.42
C ILE A 51 -6.21 6.06 -6.92
N ASN A 52 -6.13 7.15 -7.70
CA ASN A 52 -6.53 7.12 -9.11
C ASN A 52 -5.44 6.52 -10.01
N ASP A 53 -4.17 6.80 -9.75
CA ASP A 53 -3.06 6.41 -10.62
C ASP A 53 -2.38 5.10 -10.18
N PHE A 54 -2.65 4.62 -8.95
CA PHE A 54 -2.11 3.35 -8.43
C PHE A 54 -3.24 2.37 -8.05
N LEU A 55 -4.02 2.64 -7.00
CA LEU A 55 -4.97 1.64 -6.45
C LEU A 55 -6.06 1.24 -7.45
N ALA A 56 -6.63 2.20 -8.18
CA ALA A 56 -7.68 1.95 -9.17
C ALA A 56 -7.22 1.03 -10.33
N HIS A 57 -5.91 0.96 -10.57
CA HIS A 57 -5.33 0.16 -11.65
C HIS A 57 -4.96 -1.26 -11.22
N ILE A 58 -4.88 -1.57 -9.92
CA ILE A 58 -4.53 -2.92 -9.42
C ILE A 58 -5.43 -4.01 -10.00
N PRO A 59 -6.78 -3.91 -9.97
CA PRO A 59 -7.66 -4.99 -10.44
C PRO A 59 -7.54 -5.28 -11.95
N SER A 60 -7.06 -4.30 -12.73
CA SER A 60 -6.86 -4.49 -14.17
C SER A 60 -5.59 -5.27 -14.51
N HIS A 61 -4.61 -5.34 -13.58
CA HIS A 61 -3.34 -6.03 -13.79
C HIS A 61 -3.20 -7.33 -12.99
N PHE A 62 -3.98 -7.49 -11.91
CA PHE A 62 -3.92 -8.65 -11.01
C PHE A 62 -5.32 -9.17 -10.71
N GLU A 63 -5.51 -10.49 -10.80
CA GLU A 63 -6.73 -11.15 -10.35
C GLU A 63 -6.62 -11.53 -8.88
N ASN A 64 -7.69 -11.31 -8.10
CA ASN A 64 -7.78 -11.65 -6.68
C ASN A 64 -6.64 -11.08 -5.81
N PHE A 65 -6.13 -9.89 -6.15
CA PHE A 65 -5.06 -9.25 -5.39
C PHE A 65 -5.51 -8.90 -3.97
N LYS A 66 -4.76 -9.37 -2.96
CA LYS A 66 -5.00 -9.12 -1.54
C LYS A 66 -3.69 -8.82 -0.83
N VAL A 67 -3.78 -8.07 0.25
CA VAL A 67 -2.67 -7.76 1.15
C VAL A 67 -3.14 -7.97 2.58
N GLU A 68 -2.49 -8.87 3.30
CA GLU A 68 -2.83 -9.21 4.68
C GLU A 68 -1.67 -8.86 5.63
N PRO A 69 -1.85 -7.97 6.62
CA PRO A 69 -0.79 -7.68 7.59
C PRO A 69 -0.52 -8.88 8.52
N LYS A 70 0.74 -9.30 8.61
CA LYS A 70 1.19 -10.43 9.45
C LYS A 70 1.89 -9.98 10.73
N LEU A 71 2.67 -8.91 10.65
CA LEU A 71 3.33 -8.29 11.79
C LEU A 71 3.32 -6.77 11.60
N MET A 72 3.04 -6.05 12.67
CA MET A 72 3.15 -4.59 12.68
C MET A 72 3.96 -4.14 13.89
N VAL A 73 5.05 -3.41 13.64
CA VAL A 73 5.91 -2.80 14.66
C VAL A 73 5.88 -1.29 14.50
N ALA A 74 6.00 -0.55 15.60
CA ALA A 74 5.97 0.91 15.57
C ALA A 74 6.99 1.47 16.54
N GLU A 75 7.65 2.55 16.12
CA GLU A 75 8.62 3.33 16.90
C GLU A 75 8.44 4.81 16.54
N GLY A 76 8.05 5.62 17.51
CA GLY A 76 7.67 7.02 17.27
C GLY A 76 6.56 7.14 16.23
N ASP A 77 6.82 7.95 15.19
CA ASP A 77 5.90 8.18 14.07
C ASP A 77 5.96 7.07 13.00
N TYR A 78 6.93 6.15 13.07
CA TYR A 78 7.14 5.12 12.06
C TYR A 78 6.39 3.84 12.41
N VAL A 79 5.80 3.23 11.37
CA VAL A 79 5.16 1.92 11.45
C VAL A 79 5.68 1.06 10.31
N PHE A 80 6.24 -0.09 10.63
CA PHE A 80 6.58 -1.11 9.64
C PHE A 80 5.59 -2.25 9.72
N ALA A 81 5.04 -2.64 8.58
CA ALA A 81 4.17 -3.79 8.44
C ALA A 81 4.83 -4.83 7.52
N LEU A 82 5.03 -6.04 8.04
CA LEU A 82 5.22 -7.22 7.21
C LEU A 82 3.83 -7.67 6.75
N VAL A 83 3.63 -7.74 5.44
CA VAL A 83 2.35 -8.16 4.85
C VAL A 83 2.56 -9.37 3.97
N HIS A 84 1.52 -10.19 3.84
CA HIS A 84 1.45 -11.28 2.89
C HIS A 84 0.56 -10.85 1.73
N GLY A 85 1.14 -10.73 0.54
CA GLY A 85 0.44 -10.43 -0.69
C GLY A 85 0.08 -11.70 -1.46
N THR A 86 -1.12 -11.75 -2.01
CA THR A 86 -1.58 -12.86 -2.86
C THR A 86 -2.28 -12.33 -4.11
N ALA A 87 -2.13 -13.01 -5.24
CA ALA A 87 -2.91 -12.86 -6.45
C ALA A 87 -2.94 -14.20 -7.20
N GLU A 88 -3.74 -14.31 -8.26
CA GLU A 88 -3.67 -15.46 -9.16
C GLU A 88 -2.21 -15.68 -9.65
N GLY A 89 -1.63 -16.84 -9.35
CA GLY A 89 -0.25 -17.18 -9.72
C GLY A 89 0.86 -16.56 -8.85
N MET A 90 0.55 -15.81 -7.79
CA MET A 90 1.55 -15.16 -6.94
C MET A 90 1.19 -15.16 -5.46
N GLN A 91 2.19 -15.48 -4.63
CA GLN A 91 2.16 -15.16 -3.20
C GLN A 91 3.56 -14.79 -2.71
N GLY A 92 3.64 -13.91 -1.72
CA GLY A 92 4.90 -13.48 -1.14
C GLY A 92 4.72 -12.52 0.02
N ASP A 93 5.81 -12.33 0.77
CA ASP A 93 5.84 -11.36 1.86
C ASP A 93 6.45 -10.06 1.37
N PHE A 94 5.84 -8.94 1.77
CA PHE A 94 6.25 -7.59 1.42
C PHE A 94 6.46 -6.73 2.68
N GLY A 95 7.24 -5.66 2.52
CA GLY A 95 7.47 -4.68 3.57
C GLY A 95 6.79 -3.35 3.27
N HIS A 96 5.97 -2.86 4.18
CA HIS A 96 5.32 -1.57 4.06
C HIS A 96 5.76 -0.66 5.21
N LEU A 97 6.47 0.42 4.90
CA LEU A 97 6.91 1.41 5.89
C LEU A 97 6.09 2.68 5.78
N TYR A 98 5.44 3.06 6.88
CA TYR A 98 4.65 4.27 7.00
C TYR A 98 5.32 5.25 7.95
N LYS A 99 5.09 6.54 7.71
CA LYS A 99 5.27 7.61 8.69
C LYS A 99 3.92 8.27 8.93
N ILE A 100 3.50 8.29 10.19
CA ILE A 100 2.21 8.81 10.63
C ILE A 100 2.45 10.07 11.47
N GLN A 101 1.85 11.18 11.07
CA GLN A 101 1.91 12.44 11.82
C GLN A 101 0.51 13.01 11.97
N ASN A 102 0.16 13.42 13.19
CA ASN A 102 -1.18 13.96 13.51
C ASN A 102 -2.33 13.03 13.06
N GLY A 103 -2.12 11.71 13.18
CA GLY A 103 -3.09 10.70 12.77
C GLY A 103 -3.27 10.54 11.26
N LYS A 104 -2.32 11.05 10.44
CA LYS A 104 -2.33 10.95 8.98
C LYS A 104 -1.05 10.32 8.45
N THR A 105 -1.15 9.50 7.42
CA THR A 105 0.02 9.04 6.65
C THR A 105 0.63 10.21 5.88
N VAL A 106 1.89 10.52 6.16
CA VAL A 106 2.67 11.56 5.43
C VAL A 106 3.70 10.96 4.47
N GLU A 107 4.19 9.76 4.76
CA GLU A 107 5.08 8.99 3.88
C GLU A 107 4.66 7.53 3.89
N PHE A 108 4.70 6.87 2.73
CA PHE A 108 4.42 5.45 2.60
C PHE A 108 5.37 4.82 1.58
N HIS A 109 6.22 3.89 2.02
CA HIS A 109 7.08 3.10 1.17
C HIS A 109 6.52 1.68 1.05
N ILE A 110 6.22 1.29 -0.20
CA ILE A 110 5.80 -0.04 -0.61
C ILE A 110 7.06 -0.75 -1.11
N LEU A 111 7.53 -1.73 -0.33
CA LEU A 111 8.72 -2.54 -0.58
C LEU A 111 8.28 -3.97 -0.87
N ASP A 112 7.77 -4.18 -2.07
CA ASP A 112 7.24 -5.47 -2.49
C ASP A 112 8.32 -6.30 -3.19
N ASP A 113 8.06 -7.60 -3.34
CA ASP A 113 8.82 -8.46 -4.25
C ASP A 113 8.45 -8.09 -5.69
N SER A 114 9.09 -7.04 -6.18
CA SER A 114 8.81 -6.47 -7.49
C SER A 114 9.02 -7.46 -8.64
N GLN A 115 9.88 -8.48 -8.48
CA GLN A 115 10.06 -9.54 -9.47
C GLN A 115 8.82 -10.44 -9.51
N LYS A 116 8.31 -10.86 -8.35
CA LYS A 116 7.06 -11.65 -8.30
C LYS A 116 5.87 -10.87 -8.84
N LEU A 117 5.72 -9.60 -8.46
CA LEU A 117 4.64 -8.75 -8.99
C LEU A 117 4.73 -8.66 -10.53
N ALA A 118 5.91 -8.37 -11.07
CA ALA A 118 6.09 -8.27 -12.51
C ALA A 118 5.79 -9.59 -13.24
N SER A 119 6.08 -10.75 -12.62
CA SER A 119 5.91 -12.06 -13.26
C SER A 119 4.45 -12.45 -13.54
N VAL A 120 3.50 -11.91 -12.78
CA VAL A 120 2.05 -12.18 -12.94
C VAL A 120 1.26 -10.97 -13.42
N MET A 121 1.94 -9.83 -13.60
CA MET A 121 1.31 -8.59 -14.06
C MET A 121 0.86 -8.74 -15.51
N LYS A 122 -0.43 -8.51 -15.77
CA LYS A 122 -0.95 -8.50 -17.14
C LYS A 122 -0.38 -7.31 -17.93
N ALA A 123 0.09 -7.55 -19.14
CA ALA A 123 0.39 -6.49 -20.09
C ALA A 123 -0.94 -5.86 -20.56
N MET A 124 -1.22 -4.63 -20.13
CA MET A 124 -2.32 -3.82 -20.69
C MET A 124 -1.79 -2.91 -21.77
#